data_AF-A0A2A2R6K1-F1
#
_entry.id   AF-A0A2A2R6K1-F1
#
_cell.length_a   1.000
_cell.length_b   1.000
_cell.length_c   1.000
_cell.angle_alpha   90.00
_cell.angle_beta   90.00
_cell.angle_gamma   90.00
#
_symmetry.space_group_name_H-M   'P 1'
#
loop_
_entity.id
_entity.type
_entity.pdbx_description
1 polymer ?
#
loop_
_entity_poly.entity_id
_entity_poly.type
_entity_poly.pdbx_seq_one_letter_code
_entity_poly.pdbx_strand_id
1 'polypeptide(L)'
;MNNAQPAHILTAIEDIRETLIKARLFREAWWAIEGVHPKRSDIVRALNFYSDFFSSIRPALWIAYIATLSLLFDKDAKSISLGNIPEIENETGYAALIKKGEILRKYRNKLIAHRDLKCVHEKQVKDLGLSYDDIKGILEESCLYFDRAALKLKIDPLPSLSCEGDFLRLVDDLNRQFSSNS
;
A
#
# COMPACT_ATOMS: atom_id res chain seq x y z
N MET A 1 8.40 11.18 34.06
CA MET A 1 7.13 10.44 34.26
C MET A 1 6.77 9.80 32.93
N ASN A 2 6.84 8.48 32.83
CA ASN A 2 6.37 7.74 31.64
C ASN A 2 4.86 7.57 31.79
N ASN A 3 4.08 8.37 31.07
CA ASN A 3 2.67 8.06 30.88
C ASN A 3 2.62 6.83 29.98
N ALA A 4 2.40 5.66 30.58
CA ALA A 4 2.16 4.45 29.82
C ALA A 4 0.92 4.67 28.94
N GLN A 5 1.07 4.44 27.63
CA GLN A 5 -0.04 4.54 26.70
C GLN A 5 -1.09 3.46 27.04
N PRO A 6 -2.40 3.75 26.89
CA PRO A 6 -3.43 2.74 27.02
C PRO A 6 -3.18 1.56 26.06
N ALA A 7 -3.43 0.33 26.51
CA ALA A 7 -3.16 -0.88 25.73
C ALA A 7 -3.83 -0.88 24.34
N HIS A 8 -5.03 -0.32 24.22
CA HIS A 8 -5.74 -0.22 22.94
C HIS A 8 -5.04 0.71 21.93
N ILE A 9 -4.32 1.73 22.39
CA ILE A 9 -3.55 2.63 21.53
C ILE A 9 -2.31 1.91 20.99
N LEU A 10 -1.65 1.11 21.83
CA LEU A 10 -0.50 0.32 21.40
C LEU A 10 -0.87 -0.70 20.31
N THR A 11 -1.99 -1.40 20.48
CA THR A 11 -2.52 -2.30 19.44
C THR A 11 -2.84 -1.55 18.15
N ALA A 12 -3.52 -0.40 18.25
CA ALA A 12 -3.83 0.43 17.07
C ALA A 12 -2.55 0.88 16.33
N ILE A 13 -1.51 1.27 17.07
CA ILE A 13 -0.21 1.65 16.51
C ILE A 13 0.41 0.50 15.70
N GLU A 14 0.43 -0.71 16.25
CA GLU A 14 1.00 -1.89 15.59
C GLU A 14 0.20 -2.27 14.34
N ASP A 15 -1.12 -2.31 14.43
CA ASP A 15 -2.01 -2.62 13.32
C ASP A 15 -1.86 -1.61 12.17
N ILE A 16 -1.80 -0.32 12.49
CA ILE A 16 -1.59 0.75 11.51
C ILE A 16 -0.20 0.65 10.89
N ARG A 17 0.84 0.41 11.70
CA ARG A 17 2.21 0.22 11.21
C ARG A 17 2.28 -0.92 10.21
N GLU A 18 1.76 -2.08 10.56
CA GLU A 18 1.71 -3.23 9.67
C GLU A 18 0.94 -2.95 8.38
N THR A 19 -0.18 -2.23 8.49
CA THR A 19 -1.02 -1.88 7.33
C THR A 19 -0.30 -0.93 6.39
N LEU A 20 0.38 0.09 6.90
CA LEU A 20 1.20 1.01 6.11
C LEU A 20 2.37 0.30 5.43
N ILE A 21 3.04 -0.61 6.15
CA ILE A 21 4.10 -1.46 5.60
C ILE A 21 3.54 -2.30 4.44
N LYS A 22 2.45 -3.05 4.66
CA LYS A 22 1.82 -3.89 3.64
C LYS A 22 1.40 -3.08 2.41
N ALA A 23 0.78 -1.91 2.61
CA ALA A 23 0.38 -1.04 1.52
C ALA A 23 1.59 -0.54 0.69
N ARG A 24 2.69 -0.14 1.33
CA ARG A 24 3.95 0.22 0.65
C ARG A 24 4.49 -0.96 -0.17
N LEU A 25 4.54 -2.16 0.42
CA LEU A 25 5.02 -3.36 -0.26
C LEU A 25 4.21 -3.66 -1.53
N PHE A 26 2.87 -3.60 -1.44
CA PHE A 26 2.01 -3.84 -2.61
C PHE A 26 2.19 -2.78 -3.69
N ARG A 27 2.29 -1.49 -3.32
CA ARG A 27 2.53 -0.40 -4.27
C ARG A 27 3.85 -0.57 -5.02
N GLU A 28 4.94 -0.79 -4.29
CA GLU A 28 6.28 -0.91 -4.88
C GLU A 28 6.39 -2.16 -5.77
N ALA A 29 5.84 -3.31 -5.34
CA ALA A 29 5.77 -4.51 -6.17
C ALA A 29 4.96 -4.27 -7.44
N TRP A 30 3.81 -3.58 -7.34
CA TRP A 30 3.02 -3.19 -8.51
C TRP A 30 3.79 -2.24 -9.43
N TRP A 31 4.47 -1.23 -8.88
CA TRP A 31 5.25 -0.25 -9.64
C TRP A 31 6.43 -0.89 -10.38
N ALA A 32 7.15 -1.82 -9.74
CA ALA A 32 8.22 -2.57 -10.36
C ALA A 32 7.74 -3.37 -11.58
N ILE A 33 6.48 -3.81 -11.58
CA ILE A 33 5.83 -4.53 -12.69
C ILE A 33 5.28 -3.58 -13.77
N GLU A 34 4.70 -2.44 -13.38
CA GLU A 34 4.05 -1.47 -14.28
C GLU A 34 5.04 -0.54 -15.01
N GLY A 35 6.00 0.03 -14.27
CA GLY A 35 6.74 1.24 -14.66
C GLY A 35 7.92 1.05 -15.62
N VAL A 36 8.65 2.14 -15.86
CA VAL A 36 9.91 2.20 -16.65
C VAL A 36 11.09 1.78 -15.77
N HIS A 37 10.98 0.63 -15.09
CA HIS A 37 12.10 0.13 -14.32
C HIS A 37 13.23 -0.31 -15.28
N PRO A 38 14.52 -0.01 -15.03
CA PRO A 38 15.60 -0.38 -15.94
C PRO A 38 15.65 -1.88 -16.28
N LYS A 39 15.24 -2.74 -15.34
CA LYS A 39 15.13 -4.20 -15.52
C LYS A 39 13.76 -4.68 -16.03
N ARG A 40 12.90 -3.79 -16.54
CA ARG A 40 11.54 -4.14 -17.00
C ARG A 40 11.53 -5.29 -18.01
N SER A 41 12.50 -5.34 -18.92
CA SER A 41 12.65 -6.44 -19.87
C SER A 41 12.86 -7.79 -19.19
N ASP A 42 13.71 -7.83 -18.15
CA ASP A 42 14.01 -9.06 -17.40
C ASP A 42 12.83 -9.50 -16.53
N ILE A 43 12.12 -8.53 -15.97
CA ILE A 43 10.86 -8.75 -15.25
C ILE A 43 9.84 -9.34 -16.22
N VAL A 44 9.50 -8.65 -17.32
CA VAL A 44 8.52 -9.11 -18.31
C VAL A 44 8.88 -10.47 -18.90
N ARG A 45 10.15 -10.75 -19.16
CA ARG A 45 10.61 -12.09 -19.61
C ARG A 45 10.29 -13.17 -18.58
N ALA A 46 10.60 -12.96 -17.30
CA ALA A 46 10.25 -13.89 -16.23
C ALA A 46 8.72 -14.03 -16.06
N LEU A 47 7.98 -12.92 -16.16
CA LEU A 47 6.50 -12.92 -16.06
C LEU A 47 5.83 -13.70 -17.20
N ASN A 48 6.30 -13.53 -18.43
CA ASN A 48 5.73 -14.19 -19.62
C ASN A 48 5.93 -15.71 -19.61
N PHE A 49 7.00 -16.20 -18.97
CA PHE A 49 7.25 -17.63 -18.86
C PHE A 49 6.30 -18.31 -17.86
N TYR A 50 5.91 -17.61 -16.80
CA TYR A 50 5.00 -18.06 -15.75
C TYR A 50 3.59 -17.44 -15.91
N SER A 51 3.14 -17.25 -17.17
CA SER A 51 2.08 -16.30 -17.60
C SER A 51 0.77 -16.35 -16.80
N ASP A 52 0.33 -17.52 -16.37
CA ASP A 52 -0.98 -17.66 -15.70
C ASP A 52 -0.93 -17.17 -14.25
N PHE A 53 0.20 -17.31 -13.58
CA PHE A 53 0.41 -16.79 -12.23
C PHE A 53 0.57 -15.26 -12.26
N PHE A 54 1.38 -14.74 -13.17
CA PHE A 54 1.73 -13.31 -13.19
C PHE A 54 0.74 -12.41 -13.93
N SER A 55 -0.05 -12.92 -14.87
CA SER A 55 -1.18 -12.16 -15.47
C SER A 55 -2.21 -11.77 -14.41
N SER A 56 -2.35 -12.57 -13.35
CA SER A 56 -3.23 -12.29 -12.22
C SER A 56 -2.55 -11.47 -11.10
N ILE A 57 -1.21 -11.54 -10.97
CA ILE A 57 -0.51 -10.88 -9.85
C ILE A 57 -0.61 -9.36 -9.90
N ARG A 58 -0.50 -8.75 -11.09
CA ARG A 58 -0.51 -7.29 -11.24
C ARG A 58 -1.83 -6.67 -10.75
N PRO A 59 -2.99 -7.06 -11.28
CA PRO A 59 -4.27 -6.58 -10.75
C PRO A 59 -4.48 -7.00 -9.29
N ALA A 60 -4.01 -8.17 -8.85
CA ALA A 60 -4.10 -8.59 -7.45
C ALA A 60 -3.30 -7.67 -6.51
N LEU A 61 -2.06 -7.30 -6.87
CA LEU A 61 -1.23 -6.36 -6.12
C LEU A 61 -1.86 -4.97 -6.03
N TRP A 62 -2.44 -4.48 -7.13
CA TRP A 62 -3.17 -3.22 -7.10
C TRP A 62 -4.41 -3.28 -6.20
N ILE A 63 -5.24 -4.32 -6.36
CA ILE A 63 -6.43 -4.50 -5.51
C ILE A 63 -6.01 -4.62 -4.04
N ALA A 64 -4.96 -5.39 -3.74
CA ALA A 64 -4.42 -5.54 -2.39
C ALA A 64 -3.87 -4.21 -1.86
N TYR A 65 -3.19 -3.41 -2.68
CA TYR A 65 -2.74 -2.06 -2.31
C TYR A 65 -3.92 -1.18 -1.92
N ILE A 66 -4.94 -1.05 -2.77
CA ILE A 66 -6.12 -0.22 -2.50
C ILE A 66 -6.91 -0.72 -1.30
N ALA A 67 -7.15 -2.04 -1.22
CA ALA A 67 -7.87 -2.65 -0.11
C ALA A 67 -7.15 -2.40 1.22
N THR A 68 -5.83 -2.64 1.26
CA THR A 68 -5.02 -2.44 2.47
C THR A 68 -4.97 -0.96 2.87
N LEU A 69 -4.66 -0.07 1.93
CA LEU A 69 -4.57 1.37 2.20
C LEU A 69 -5.92 1.93 2.68
N SER A 70 -7.03 1.42 2.16
CA SER A 70 -8.36 1.90 2.55
C SER A 70 -8.78 1.56 3.99
N LEU A 71 -8.15 0.54 4.62
CA LEU A 71 -8.43 0.16 6.01
C LEU A 71 -8.14 1.33 6.95
N LEU A 72 -7.08 2.09 6.67
CA LEU A 72 -6.63 3.28 7.42
C LEU A 72 -7.69 4.38 7.57
N PHE A 73 -8.79 4.30 6.82
CA PHE A 73 -9.85 5.30 6.78
C PHE A 73 -11.23 4.72 7.12
N ASP A 74 -11.26 3.51 7.69
CA ASP A 74 -12.51 2.95 8.20
C ASP A 74 -13.03 3.78 9.39
N LYS A 75 -14.37 3.79 9.53
CA LYS A 75 -15.10 4.63 10.49
C LYS A 75 -15.39 3.94 11.82
N ASP A 76 -15.05 2.65 11.92
CA ASP A 76 -15.31 1.86 13.12
C ASP A 76 -14.13 2.03 14.10
N ALA A 77 -14.42 2.34 15.36
CA ALA A 77 -13.39 2.44 16.40
C ALA A 77 -12.62 1.13 16.61
N LYS A 78 -13.17 -0.02 16.21
CA LYS A 78 -12.50 -1.32 16.23
C LYS A 78 -11.73 -1.65 14.95
N SER A 79 -11.79 -0.79 13.93
CA SER A 79 -11.07 -0.99 12.67
C SER A 79 -9.65 -0.42 12.72
N ILE A 80 -8.82 -0.77 11.73
CA ILE A 80 -7.45 -0.29 11.61
C ILE A 80 -7.46 1.11 10.99
N SER A 81 -7.84 2.13 11.77
CA SER A 81 -8.02 3.51 11.29
C SER A 81 -6.99 4.46 11.88
N LEU A 82 -6.44 5.37 11.06
CA LEU A 82 -5.50 6.40 11.52
C LEU A 82 -6.09 7.28 12.63
N GLY A 83 -7.41 7.44 12.66
CA GLY A 83 -8.10 8.24 13.67
C GLY A 83 -8.07 7.61 15.07
N ASN A 84 -7.68 6.35 15.20
CA ASN A 84 -7.52 5.70 16.50
C ASN A 84 -6.24 6.12 17.23
N ILE A 85 -5.36 6.91 16.58
CA ILE A 85 -4.19 7.54 17.20
C ILE A 85 -4.50 9.04 17.37
N PRO A 86 -4.76 9.52 18.60
CA PRO A 86 -5.11 10.93 18.85
C PRO A 86 -4.08 11.92 18.31
N GLU A 87 -2.80 11.57 18.35
CA GLU A 87 -1.71 12.41 17.82
C GLU A 87 -1.80 12.62 16.32
N ILE A 88 -2.41 11.69 15.57
CA ILE A 88 -2.67 11.80 14.13
C ILE A 88 -3.95 12.60 13.88
N GLU A 89 -5.03 12.30 14.61
CA GLU A 89 -6.33 12.97 14.44
C GLU A 89 -6.20 14.50 14.62
N ASN A 90 -5.33 14.92 15.55
CA ASN A 90 -5.07 16.33 15.86
C ASN A 90 -4.09 17.02 14.89
N GLU A 91 -3.56 16.35 13.88
CA GLU A 91 -2.62 16.97 12.93
C GLU A 91 -3.33 17.87 11.91
N THR A 92 -2.73 19.02 11.63
CA THR A 92 -3.17 19.92 10.56
C THR A 92 -3.15 19.19 9.22
N GLY A 93 -4.31 19.14 8.56
CA GLY A 93 -4.47 18.48 7.26
C GLY A 93 -5.02 17.06 7.33
N TYR A 94 -5.14 16.46 8.52
CA TYR A 94 -5.74 15.13 8.68
C TYR A 94 -7.16 15.05 8.10
N ALA A 95 -7.98 16.08 8.32
CA ALA A 95 -9.33 16.15 7.76
C ALA A 95 -9.36 16.12 6.21
N ALA A 96 -8.34 16.67 5.55
CA ALA A 96 -8.22 16.61 4.09
C ALA A 96 -7.82 15.20 3.63
N LEU A 97 -6.89 14.55 4.35
CA LEU A 97 -6.52 13.16 4.09
C LEU A 97 -7.72 12.22 4.27
N ILE A 98 -8.55 12.41 5.31
CA ILE A 98 -9.76 11.61 5.52
C ILE A 98 -10.73 11.73 4.35
N LYS A 99 -10.95 12.93 3.81
CA LYS A 99 -11.80 13.12 2.62
C LYS A 99 -11.27 12.33 1.42
N LYS A 100 -9.95 12.31 1.19
CA LYS A 100 -9.34 11.48 0.15
C LYS A 100 -9.53 9.98 0.44
N GLY A 101 -9.37 9.59 1.71
CA GLY A 101 -9.59 8.22 2.19
C GLY A 101 -11.03 7.72 1.99
N GLU A 102 -12.04 8.58 2.11
CA GLU A 102 -13.44 8.22 1.81
C GLU A 102 -13.63 7.88 0.33
N ILE A 103 -12.97 8.60 -0.57
CA ILE A 103 -13.00 8.31 -2.01
C ILE A 103 -12.31 6.96 -2.27
N LEU A 104 -11.17 6.71 -1.62
CA LEU A 104 -10.44 5.44 -1.72
C LEU A 104 -11.28 4.25 -1.23
N ARG A 105 -12.06 4.40 -0.16
CA ARG A 105 -12.97 3.34 0.33
C ARG A 105 -14.10 3.05 -0.65
N LYS A 106 -14.67 4.08 -1.30
CA LYS A 106 -15.63 3.89 -2.38
C LYS A 106 -14.98 3.14 -3.55
N TYR A 107 -13.73 3.45 -3.86
CA TYR A 107 -12.98 2.72 -4.89
C TYR A 107 -12.78 1.25 -4.55
N ARG A 108 -12.35 0.93 -3.32
CA ARG A 108 -12.23 -0.45 -2.84
C ARG A 108 -13.52 -1.24 -3.08
N ASN A 109 -14.66 -0.69 -2.67
CA ASN A 109 -15.94 -1.40 -2.80
C ASN A 109 -16.27 -1.69 -4.27
N LYS A 110 -15.97 -0.76 -5.18
CA LYS A 110 -16.11 -1.00 -6.63
C LYS A 110 -15.14 -2.08 -7.12
N LEU A 111 -13.86 -2.03 -6.74
CA LEU A 111 -12.86 -3.03 -7.14
C LEU A 111 -13.25 -4.45 -6.70
N ILE A 112 -13.76 -4.60 -5.47
CA ILE A 112 -14.21 -5.90 -4.94
C ILE A 112 -15.47 -6.39 -5.68
N ALA A 113 -16.39 -5.48 -6.05
CA ALA A 113 -17.60 -5.84 -6.79
C ALA A 113 -17.31 -6.22 -8.24
N HIS A 114 -16.30 -5.60 -8.87
CA HIS A 114 -15.93 -5.78 -10.27
C HIS A 114 -14.63 -6.56 -10.42
N ARG A 115 -14.47 -7.69 -9.70
CA ARG A 115 -13.30 -8.62 -9.69
C ARG A 115 -12.77 -9.07 -11.07
N ASP A 116 -13.31 -8.59 -12.17
CA ASP A 116 -12.82 -8.81 -13.51
C ASP A 116 -11.43 -8.17 -13.69
N LEU A 117 -10.43 -9.01 -13.97
CA LEU A 117 -9.02 -8.65 -14.13
C LEU A 117 -8.79 -7.58 -15.21
N LYS A 118 -9.74 -7.44 -16.16
CA LYS A 118 -9.71 -6.41 -17.22
C LYS A 118 -10.11 -5.02 -16.73
N CYS A 119 -10.67 -4.89 -15.54
CA CYS A 119 -11.19 -3.63 -15.01
C CYS A 119 -10.19 -2.79 -14.21
N VAL A 120 -9.00 -3.33 -13.89
CA VAL A 120 -7.97 -2.62 -13.10
C VAL A 120 -7.20 -1.59 -13.94
N HIS A 121 -7.90 -0.90 -14.84
CA HIS A 121 -7.35 0.15 -15.67
C HIS A 121 -7.52 1.52 -15.01
N GLU A 122 -6.53 2.38 -15.24
CA GLU A 122 -6.45 3.82 -14.91
C GLU A 122 -7.77 4.59 -15.12
N LYS A 123 -8.63 4.14 -16.04
CA LYS A 123 -9.98 4.69 -16.28
C LYS A 123 -10.88 4.67 -15.04
N GLN A 124 -10.90 3.58 -14.25
CA GLN A 124 -11.79 3.48 -13.09
C GLN A 124 -11.36 4.40 -11.93
N VAL A 125 -10.06 4.67 -11.83
CA VAL A 125 -9.51 5.63 -10.85
C VAL A 125 -9.94 7.06 -11.23
N LYS A 126 -9.85 7.40 -12.53
CA LYS A 126 -10.29 8.70 -13.07
C LYS A 126 -11.80 8.93 -12.88
N ASP A 127 -12.63 7.90 -13.01
CA ASP A 127 -14.08 8.00 -12.77
C ASP A 127 -14.45 8.35 -11.31
N LEU A 128 -13.52 8.16 -10.38
CA LEU A 128 -13.67 8.54 -8.97
C LEU A 128 -12.96 9.85 -8.64
N GLY A 129 -12.38 10.53 -9.64
CA GLY A 129 -11.67 11.79 -9.48
C GLY A 129 -10.30 11.65 -8.81
N LEU A 130 -9.72 10.45 -8.81
CA LEU A 130 -8.35 10.23 -8.33
C LEU A 130 -7.44 9.87 -9.50
N SER A 131 -6.19 10.29 -9.41
CA SER A 131 -5.08 9.79 -10.22
C SER A 131 -4.28 8.75 -9.43
N TYR A 132 -3.35 8.06 -10.10
CA TYR A 132 -2.37 7.22 -9.40
C TYR A 132 -1.55 8.05 -8.40
N ASP A 133 -1.14 9.26 -8.79
CA ASP A 133 -0.36 10.16 -7.93
C ASP A 133 -1.16 10.59 -6.69
N ASP A 134 -2.48 10.77 -6.81
CA ASP A 134 -3.33 11.03 -5.64
C ASP A 134 -3.33 9.85 -4.68
N ILE A 135 -3.46 8.63 -5.17
CA ILE A 135 -3.44 7.42 -4.32
C ILE A 135 -2.07 7.22 -3.68
N LYS A 136 -0.99 7.44 -4.42
CA LYS A 136 0.37 7.45 -3.89
C LYS A 136 0.52 8.53 -2.82
N GLY A 137 0.02 9.74 -3.06
CA GLY A 137 0.02 10.84 -2.10
C GLY A 137 -0.74 10.51 -0.83
N ILE A 138 -1.88 9.78 -0.90
CA ILE A 138 -2.60 9.29 0.28
C ILE A 138 -1.71 8.37 1.13
N LEU A 139 -0.99 7.44 0.51
CA LEU A 139 -0.06 6.55 1.22
C LEU A 139 1.08 7.35 1.88
N GLU A 140 1.72 8.24 1.12
CA GLU A 140 2.85 9.05 1.61
C GLU A 140 2.44 9.99 2.75
N GLU A 141 1.28 10.67 2.62
CA GLU A 141 0.70 11.49 3.68
C GLU A 141 0.38 10.63 4.92
N SER A 142 -0.18 9.43 4.74
CA SER A 142 -0.50 8.52 5.86
C SER A 142 0.75 8.06 6.60
N CYS A 143 1.82 7.71 5.88
CA CYS A 143 3.12 7.38 6.47
C CYS A 143 3.69 8.57 7.24
N LEU A 144 3.62 9.78 6.66
CA LEU A 144 4.13 10.99 7.29
C LEU A 144 3.39 11.32 8.60
N TYR A 145 2.05 11.20 8.62
CA TYR A 145 1.30 11.40 9.86
C TYR A 145 1.65 10.35 10.92
N PHE A 146 1.81 9.09 10.52
CA PHE A 146 2.23 8.04 11.44
C PHE A 146 3.62 8.32 12.02
N ASP A 147 4.60 8.69 11.20
CA ASP A 147 5.97 8.96 11.67
C ASP A 147 6.02 10.17 12.61
N ARG A 148 5.22 11.22 12.34
CA ARG A 148 5.09 12.37 13.25
C ARG A 148 4.46 11.99 14.58
N ALA A 149 3.41 11.17 14.56
CA ALA A 149 2.80 10.64 15.78
C ALA A 149 3.78 9.73 16.54
N ALA A 150 4.52 8.89 15.83
CA ALA A 150 5.53 8.02 16.40
C ALA A 150 6.60 8.80 17.18
N LEU A 151 7.09 9.90 16.60
CA LEU A 151 8.03 10.80 17.27
C LEU A 151 7.45 11.41 18.56
N LYS A 152 6.19 11.88 18.53
CA LYS A 152 5.50 12.44 19.72
C LYS A 152 5.29 11.39 20.81
N LEU A 153 4.93 10.18 20.40
CA LEU A 153 4.67 9.03 21.26
C LEU A 153 5.94 8.30 21.73
N LYS A 154 7.11 8.69 21.21
CA LYS A 154 8.42 8.05 21.48
C LYS A 154 8.42 6.56 21.14
N ILE A 155 7.79 6.19 20.04
CA ILE A 155 7.83 4.86 19.45
C ILE A 155 8.63 4.90 18.15
N ASP A 156 9.04 3.72 17.67
CA ASP A 156 9.78 3.63 16.41
C ASP A 156 8.92 4.10 15.22
N PRO A 157 9.48 4.92 14.32
CA PRO A 157 8.82 5.30 13.07
C PRO A 157 8.69 4.09 12.14
N LEU A 158 8.05 4.28 10.99
CA LEU A 158 8.01 3.25 9.96
C LEU A 158 9.43 2.89 9.51
N PRO A 159 9.71 1.59 9.30
CA PRO A 159 10.97 1.20 8.71
C PRO A 159 11.10 1.78 7.30
N SER A 160 12.33 2.13 6.92
CA SER A 160 12.68 2.31 5.53
C SER A 160 12.54 0.95 4.83
N LEU A 161 11.61 0.85 3.88
CA LEU A 161 11.41 -0.34 3.07
C LEU A 161 11.86 -0.04 1.65
N SER A 162 12.76 -0.88 1.12
CA SER A 162 13.04 -1.00 -0.30
C SER A 162 12.72 -2.44 -0.72
N CYS A 163 11.43 -2.72 -0.86
CA CYS A 163 10.94 -3.99 -1.40
C CYS A 163 11.23 -4.16 -2.89
N GLU A 164 11.63 -3.09 -3.57
CA GLU A 164 12.26 -3.17 -4.88
C GLU A 164 13.48 -4.11 -4.84
N GLY A 165 14.38 -3.98 -3.86
CA GLY A 165 15.55 -4.84 -3.75
C GLY A 165 15.21 -6.34 -3.57
N ASP A 166 14.22 -6.66 -2.74
CA ASP A 166 13.77 -8.04 -2.52
C ASP A 166 13.05 -8.62 -3.75
N PHE A 167 12.19 -7.82 -4.37
CA PHE A 167 11.50 -8.21 -5.60
C PHE A 167 12.49 -8.43 -6.76
N LEU A 168 13.47 -7.54 -6.91
CA LEU A 168 14.51 -7.68 -7.92
C LEU A 168 15.40 -8.91 -7.67
N ARG A 169 15.70 -9.24 -6.40
CA ARG A 169 16.40 -10.48 -6.05
C ARG A 169 15.60 -11.71 -6.48
N LEU A 170 14.31 -11.75 -6.20
CA LEU A 170 13.43 -12.84 -6.64
C LEU A 170 13.42 -12.97 -8.17
N VAL A 171 13.31 -11.85 -8.89
CA VAL A 171 13.36 -11.84 -10.36
C VAL A 171 14.71 -12.34 -10.88
N ASP A 172 15.82 -11.93 -10.27
CA ASP A 172 17.16 -12.36 -10.64
C ASP A 172 17.35 -13.88 -10.38
N ASP A 173 16.85 -14.40 -9.25
CA ASP A 173 16.92 -15.83 -8.92
C ASP A 173 16.10 -16.67 -9.89
N LEU A 174 14.88 -16.23 -10.24
CA LEU A 174 14.05 -16.88 -11.26
C LEU A 174 14.77 -16.88 -12.62
N ASN A 175 15.39 -15.76 -13.01
CA ASN A 175 16.17 -15.65 -14.24
C ASN A 175 17.38 -16.61 -14.27
N ARG A 176 18.09 -16.78 -13.14
CA ARG A 176 19.21 -17.72 -13.05
C ARG A 176 18.77 -19.17 -13.19
N GLN A 177 17.66 -19.55 -12.56
CA GLN A 177 17.10 -20.89 -12.69
C GLN A 177 16.74 -21.22 -14.15
N PHE A 178 16.32 -20.23 -14.94
CA PHE A 178 16.10 -20.42 -16.37
C PHE A 178 17.39 -20.68 -17.16
N SER A 179 18.43 -19.88 -16.92
CA SER A 179 19.71 -20.03 -17.63
C SER A 179 20.42 -21.36 -17.34
N SER A 180 20.13 -22.00 -16.20
CA SER A 180 20.63 -23.33 -15.85
C SER A 180 19.84 -24.49 -16.46
N ASN A 181 18.62 -24.24 -16.95
CA ASN A 181 17.73 -25.25 -17.55
C ASN A 181 17.64 -25.16 -19.09
N SER A 182 18.40 -24.26 -19.70
CA SER A 182 18.50 -24.04 -21.15
C SER A 182 19.82 -24.58 -21.68
#